data_AF-A0A8H5AFI8-F1
#
_entry.id   AF-A0A8H5AFI8-F1
#
_cell.length_a   1.000
_cell.length_b   1.000
_cell.length_c   1.000
_cell.angle_alpha   90.00
_cell.angle_beta   90.00
_cell.angle_gamma   90.00
#
_symmetry.space_group_name_H-M   'P 1'
#
loop_
_entity.id
_entity.type
_entity.pdbx_description
1 polymer ?
#
loop_
_entity_poly.entity_id
_entity_poly.type
_entity_poly.pdbx_seq_one_letter_code
_entity_poly.pdbx_strand_id
1 'polypeptide(L)'
;MSQQPPYWQGSQGGAPPQPGYPGQQQPGQGYYQPPPGQQPPYGYQQQGPPGGQPNQPYPPVGQQYPPSGQQGQYQQHSQGYPQQPHGQQAPGHQAPYGQQPPPAPYGQGQYPPQQYGGPQQGQPPYPGQQQQQPPYPGQQWHQQPGQQQYGGPPVNVPPTPASPGYDPAQKAWVKPVDTAADVEALRKAMKGMGCDEKALIRVLVSPKYADPWTMAQLVRDYNSRFMRDLAKDIESETRGDFETCLLALIRGPLENDVQNLSKALNRAGTDEDALNDVLLCRSNADIRAITAEYKRFRGKELLVDIKEDVDDTLYRLYSMVLAARRAEDNAPVIPHEIDQKITELQRATEGTIGANAVSVAQIFTSSNDAQVRAMNDAYQHKYHRSLESVIEKEFRGDMEDVLLRILYHAQDRARSDVGRLSMPLNKSMRKDRLFINRLVSLYWDQGRLYQTKQAYKPVTGATLSGNIKSVLSGDYKDFALALIGEK
;
A
#
# COMPACT_ATOMS: atom_id res chain seq x y z
N MET A 1 74.35 -5.01 -35.60
CA MET A 1 74.40 -3.74 -34.85
C MET A 1 73.31 -3.84 -33.79
N SER A 2 73.51 -4.37 -32.58
CA SER A 2 74.73 -4.43 -31.73
C SER A 2 75.10 -3.03 -31.21
N GLN A 3 75.27 -2.75 -29.89
CA GLN A 3 75.55 -3.64 -28.74
C GLN A 3 74.88 -3.23 -27.39
N GLN A 4 74.98 -4.16 -26.43
CA GLN A 4 74.86 -4.09 -24.95
C GLN A 4 75.91 -5.09 -24.38
N PRO A 5 76.16 -5.24 -23.05
CA PRO A 5 75.85 -4.39 -21.87
C PRO A 5 77.16 -4.02 -21.11
N PRO A 6 77.15 -3.80 -19.77
CA PRO A 6 77.67 -4.86 -18.88
C PRO A 6 77.03 -5.02 -17.46
N TYR A 7 76.64 -6.27 -17.13
CA TYR A 7 76.96 -7.08 -15.90
C TYR A 7 76.56 -6.60 -14.47
N TRP A 8 76.21 -7.44 -13.46
CA TRP A 8 75.81 -8.88 -13.34
C TRP A 8 75.02 -9.16 -12.01
N GLN A 9 74.68 -10.44 -11.73
CA GLN A 9 73.81 -11.02 -10.66
C GLN A 9 74.47 -11.09 -9.25
N GLY A 10 73.89 -11.57 -8.12
CA GLY A 10 72.56 -12.14 -7.76
C GLY A 10 72.63 -13.50 -7.00
N SER A 11 71.71 -13.80 -6.05
CA SER A 11 71.37 -15.11 -5.39
C SER A 11 70.38 -14.88 -4.22
N GLN A 12 69.48 -15.73 -3.69
CA GLN A 12 68.94 -17.10 -3.85
C GLN A 12 68.87 -17.82 -2.47
N GLY A 13 67.72 -18.42 -2.11
CA GLY A 13 67.61 -19.59 -1.21
C GLY A 13 67.09 -19.39 0.25
N GLY A 14 66.04 -20.13 0.64
CA GLY A 14 65.69 -20.38 2.06
C GLY A 14 64.19 -20.54 2.40
N ALA A 15 63.80 -21.67 3.00
CA ALA A 15 62.48 -21.97 3.62
C ALA A 15 62.54 -23.32 4.39
N PRO A 16 61.54 -23.73 5.19
CA PRO A 16 60.68 -23.00 6.16
C PRO A 16 61.16 -23.31 7.62
N PRO A 17 60.41 -22.96 8.70
CA PRO A 17 59.44 -23.93 9.26
C PRO A 17 58.21 -23.35 10.01
N GLN A 18 57.26 -24.24 10.34
CA GLN A 18 56.31 -24.15 11.48
C GLN A 18 56.70 -25.26 12.48
N PRO A 19 56.43 -25.14 13.82
CA PRO A 19 55.07 -25.15 14.37
C PRO A 19 54.84 -24.38 15.70
N GLY A 20 53.58 -24.34 16.19
CA GLY A 20 53.29 -24.19 17.64
C GLY A 20 52.08 -23.34 18.06
N TYR A 21 50.97 -23.99 18.42
CA TYR A 21 50.04 -23.54 19.48
C TYR A 21 50.29 -24.45 20.70
N PRO A 22 50.34 -23.93 21.94
CA PRO A 22 49.14 -23.61 22.73
C PRO A 22 49.26 -22.27 23.51
N GLY A 23 48.26 -21.79 24.26
CA GLY A 23 46.93 -22.32 24.61
C GLY A 23 46.05 -21.26 25.30
N GLN A 24 44.88 -21.66 25.80
CA GLN A 24 43.89 -20.74 26.41
C GLN A 24 44.21 -20.36 27.87
N GLN A 25 43.81 -19.15 28.28
CA GLN A 25 43.23 -18.90 29.61
C GLN A 25 42.35 -17.63 29.61
N GLN A 26 41.47 -17.51 30.61
CA GLN A 26 40.29 -16.60 30.61
C GLN A 26 40.57 -15.20 31.21
N PRO A 27 39.74 -14.18 30.88
CA PRO A 27 39.84 -12.85 31.46
C PRO A 27 39.36 -12.80 32.93
N GLY A 28 40.10 -12.05 33.77
CA GLY A 28 39.69 -11.75 35.14
C GLY A 28 38.69 -10.59 35.23
N GLN A 29 37.83 -10.59 36.26
CA GLN A 29 36.91 -9.49 36.53
C GLN A 29 37.56 -8.33 37.30
N GLY A 30 37.10 -7.11 37.04
CA GLY A 30 37.49 -5.90 37.78
C GLY A 30 36.31 -4.96 37.95
N TYR A 31 35.85 -4.81 39.20
CA TYR A 31 34.79 -3.86 39.57
C TYR A 31 35.39 -2.46 39.79
N TYR A 32 34.62 -1.41 39.45
CA TYR A 32 34.95 -0.03 39.81
C TYR A 32 33.87 0.59 40.71
N GLN A 33 34.29 1.26 41.77
CA GLN A 33 33.44 2.05 42.68
C GLN A 33 33.74 3.55 42.53
N PRO A 34 32.76 4.45 42.77
CA PRO A 34 32.97 5.90 42.83
C PRO A 34 33.37 6.39 44.24
N PRO A 35 34.13 7.50 44.38
CA PRO A 35 34.47 8.09 45.69
C PRO A 35 33.37 8.99 46.31
N PRO A 36 33.46 9.35 47.61
CA PRO A 36 32.45 10.11 48.35
C PRO A 36 32.60 11.64 48.27
N GLY A 37 31.58 12.39 48.71
CA GLY A 37 31.54 13.87 48.72
C GLY A 37 31.23 14.51 50.08
N GLN A 38 31.07 15.84 50.11
CA GLN A 38 30.67 16.66 51.28
C GLN A 38 29.75 17.84 50.86
N GLN A 39 28.99 18.40 51.80
CA GLN A 39 28.08 19.58 51.68
C GLN A 39 28.68 20.78 52.48
N PRO A 40 28.00 21.91 52.84
CA PRO A 40 26.62 22.44 52.58
C PRO A 40 26.66 23.96 52.20
N PRO A 41 25.72 24.91 52.57
CA PRO A 41 24.31 24.86 53.03
C PRO A 41 23.32 25.87 52.32
N TYR A 42 22.02 25.82 52.72
CA TYR A 42 20.89 26.75 52.47
C TYR A 42 20.33 26.88 51.02
N GLY A 43 19.02 27.03 50.78
CA GLY A 43 17.84 26.82 51.64
C GLY A 43 16.61 27.70 51.30
N TYR A 44 15.41 27.12 51.14
CA TYR A 44 14.05 27.67 51.44
C TYR A 44 12.98 26.58 51.22
N GLN A 45 11.69 26.83 51.55
CA GLN A 45 10.72 25.77 51.93
C GLN A 45 9.23 26.15 51.64
N GLN A 46 8.33 25.16 51.73
CA GLN A 46 6.85 25.24 51.90
C GLN A 46 5.99 25.35 50.60
N GLN A 47 4.75 24.82 50.52
CA GLN A 47 4.00 23.87 51.39
C GLN A 47 2.87 23.15 50.63
N GLY A 48 2.28 22.10 51.24
CA GLY A 48 0.96 21.56 50.92
C GLY A 48 0.32 20.83 52.13
N PRO A 49 -1.02 20.76 52.29
CA PRO A 49 -1.67 20.16 53.49
C PRO A 49 -2.42 18.82 53.23
N PRO A 50 -2.78 18.05 54.29
CA PRO A 50 -3.34 16.68 54.20
C PRO A 50 -4.85 16.55 54.54
N GLY A 51 -5.40 15.31 54.52
CA GLY A 51 -6.84 15.00 54.67
C GLY A 51 -7.31 14.37 56.01
N GLY A 52 -8.55 13.84 56.04
CA GLY A 52 -9.24 13.27 57.22
C GLY A 52 -10.40 12.30 56.89
N GLN A 53 -11.10 11.73 57.90
CA GLN A 53 -11.96 10.52 57.82
C GLN A 53 -13.38 10.65 58.48
N PRO A 54 -14.29 9.62 58.50
CA PRO A 54 -15.76 9.80 58.39
C PRO A 54 -16.67 9.26 59.55
N ASN A 55 -18.01 9.46 59.47
CA ASN A 55 -19.02 8.54 60.08
C ASN A 55 -20.51 8.70 59.61
N GLN A 56 -21.25 7.56 59.50
CA GLN A 56 -22.70 7.17 59.70
C GLN A 56 -23.90 8.20 59.66
N PRO A 57 -25.23 7.82 59.54
CA PRO A 57 -25.88 6.49 59.72
C PRO A 57 -26.98 6.01 58.70
N TYR A 58 -27.56 4.84 58.99
CA TYR A 58 -28.63 4.01 58.32
C TYR A 58 -30.11 4.40 58.67
N PRO A 59 -31.24 3.80 58.16
CA PRO A 59 -31.59 2.34 58.04
C PRO A 59 -32.49 1.91 56.81
N PRO A 60 -33.35 0.83 56.78
CA PRO A 60 -33.00 -0.42 56.07
C PRO A 60 -34.16 -1.13 55.26
N VAL A 61 -34.03 -2.46 55.05
CA VAL A 61 -34.91 -3.50 54.42
C VAL A 61 -34.56 -3.86 52.96
N GLY A 62 -34.40 -5.13 52.52
CA GLY A 62 -34.25 -6.42 53.24
C GLY A 62 -34.89 -7.63 52.52
N GLN A 63 -34.15 -8.72 52.25
CA GLN A 63 -34.62 -10.12 52.00
C GLN A 63 -33.43 -11.12 51.94
N GLN A 64 -33.66 -12.45 51.91
CA GLN A 64 -32.65 -13.50 52.21
C GLN A 64 -32.68 -14.80 51.35
N TYR A 65 -31.48 -15.36 51.07
CA TYR A 65 -31.11 -16.80 50.92
C TYR A 65 -31.84 -17.70 49.86
N PRO A 66 -31.37 -18.95 49.60
CA PRO A 66 -30.01 -19.51 49.52
C PRO A 66 -29.74 -20.36 48.24
N PRO A 67 -28.51 -20.85 47.98
CA PRO A 67 -28.23 -21.86 46.96
C PRO A 67 -28.15 -23.31 47.51
N SER A 68 -28.70 -24.27 46.76
CA SER A 68 -28.44 -25.71 46.84
C SER A 68 -28.73 -26.35 45.46
N GLY A 69 -28.09 -27.42 45.00
CA GLY A 69 -26.99 -28.21 45.56
C GLY A 69 -27.24 -29.71 45.39
N GLN A 70 -26.49 -30.39 44.51
CA GLN A 70 -26.48 -31.86 44.45
C GLN A 70 -25.25 -32.42 43.71
N GLN A 71 -24.95 -33.70 43.94
CA GLN A 71 -23.81 -34.45 43.38
C GLN A 71 -24.30 -35.55 42.43
N GLY A 72 -23.41 -36.04 41.55
CA GLY A 72 -23.65 -37.25 40.76
C GLY A 72 -22.33 -37.84 40.24
N GLN A 73 -21.99 -39.05 40.66
CA GLN A 73 -20.84 -39.83 40.15
C GLN A 73 -21.28 -40.73 38.99
N TYR A 74 -20.34 -41.14 38.14
CA TYR A 74 -19.98 -42.57 37.93
C TYR A 74 -18.70 -42.67 37.06
N GLN A 75 -18.12 -43.88 36.93
CA GLN A 75 -16.83 -44.12 36.29
C GLN A 75 -16.87 -45.24 35.21
N GLN A 76 -15.81 -45.27 34.40
CA GLN A 76 -15.06 -46.45 33.89
C GLN A 76 -15.38 -47.09 32.52
N HIS A 77 -14.26 -47.45 31.84
CA HIS A 77 -14.07 -48.37 30.70
C HIS A 77 -14.69 -47.96 29.33
N SER A 78 -14.12 -48.29 28.14
CA SER A 78 -13.10 -49.30 27.77
C SER A 78 -12.05 -48.80 26.73
N GLN A 79 -11.09 -49.65 26.32
CA GLN A 79 -10.01 -49.37 25.35
C GLN A 79 -10.11 -50.19 24.03
N GLY A 80 -9.38 -49.78 22.98
CA GLY A 80 -8.96 -50.62 21.83
C GLY A 80 -9.83 -50.52 20.56
N TYR A 81 -9.35 -50.78 19.33
CA TYR A 81 -8.01 -51.08 18.76
C TYR A 81 -7.94 -50.50 17.30
N PRO A 82 -6.77 -50.30 16.67
CA PRO A 82 -6.64 -49.70 15.33
C PRO A 82 -6.60 -50.72 14.16
N GLN A 83 -6.58 -50.22 12.91
CA GLN A 83 -6.45 -51.02 11.68
C GLN A 83 -5.42 -50.43 10.68
N GLN A 84 -4.80 -51.34 9.91
CA GLN A 84 -3.86 -51.17 8.77
C GLN A 84 -3.92 -52.51 7.97
N PRO A 85 -3.00 -52.93 7.06
CA PRO A 85 -1.86 -52.29 6.37
C PRO A 85 -1.89 -52.46 4.81
N HIS A 86 -0.72 -52.27 4.17
CA HIS A 86 -0.28 -52.62 2.79
C HIS A 86 -0.32 -51.49 1.74
N GLY A 87 0.67 -51.34 0.84
CA GLY A 87 1.93 -52.10 0.69
C GLY A 87 2.95 -51.37 -0.23
N GLN A 88 4.21 -51.83 -0.24
CA GLN A 88 5.33 -51.20 -0.98
C GLN A 88 5.55 -51.83 -2.37
N GLN A 89 6.03 -51.07 -3.37
CA GLN A 89 7.12 -51.49 -4.28
C GLN A 89 7.64 -50.41 -5.25
N ALA A 90 8.91 -50.57 -5.64
CA ALA A 90 9.70 -49.95 -6.73
C ALA A 90 10.90 -50.94 -7.00
N PRO A 91 11.66 -50.95 -8.14
CA PRO A 91 12.32 -49.79 -8.77
C PRO A 91 12.60 -49.85 -10.31
N GLY A 92 13.35 -48.86 -10.84
CA GLY A 92 14.05 -48.89 -12.16
C GLY A 92 13.29 -48.28 -13.35
N HIS A 93 13.90 -47.74 -14.42
CA HIS A 93 15.31 -47.40 -14.72
C HIS A 93 15.42 -46.22 -15.74
N GLN A 94 16.55 -45.50 -15.70
CA GLN A 94 17.24 -44.71 -16.75
C GLN A 94 16.49 -44.13 -17.99
N ALA A 95 16.45 -42.78 -18.09
CA ALA A 95 17.16 -41.90 -19.06
C ALA A 95 17.31 -42.27 -20.57
N PRO A 96 17.69 -41.32 -21.47
CA PRO A 96 17.36 -39.88 -21.57
C PRO A 96 17.01 -39.42 -23.01
N TYR A 97 16.28 -38.32 -23.20
CA TYR A 97 16.31 -37.55 -24.46
C TYR A 97 16.02 -36.06 -24.26
N GLY A 98 16.64 -35.24 -25.09
CA GLY A 98 16.21 -33.88 -25.40
C GLY A 98 16.56 -33.57 -26.86
N GLN A 99 15.80 -32.68 -27.50
CA GLN A 99 16.19 -31.92 -28.70
C GLN A 99 15.24 -30.74 -28.92
N GLN A 100 15.61 -29.83 -29.83
CA GLN A 100 14.96 -28.53 -30.07
C GLN A 100 13.69 -28.61 -30.94
N PRO A 101 12.75 -27.64 -30.84
CA PRO A 101 11.67 -27.48 -31.81
C PRO A 101 12.17 -26.84 -33.13
N PRO A 102 11.65 -27.26 -34.30
CA PRO A 102 12.01 -26.67 -35.61
C PRO A 102 11.24 -25.36 -35.92
N PRO A 103 11.73 -24.53 -36.88
CA PRO A 103 11.22 -23.18 -37.14
C PRO A 103 10.07 -23.11 -38.17
N ALA A 104 9.40 -21.95 -38.22
CA ALA A 104 8.34 -21.63 -39.19
C ALA A 104 8.88 -20.98 -40.50
N PRO A 105 8.21 -21.18 -41.66
CA PRO A 105 8.54 -20.51 -42.91
C PRO A 105 7.79 -19.17 -43.12
N TYR A 106 8.40 -18.26 -43.90
CA TYR A 106 7.82 -16.99 -44.38
C TYR A 106 7.16 -17.15 -45.77
N GLY A 107 6.17 -16.30 -46.12
CA GLY A 107 5.60 -16.28 -47.48
C GLY A 107 4.57 -15.17 -47.77
N GLN A 108 5.05 -14.07 -48.39
CA GLN A 108 4.36 -12.99 -49.14
C GLN A 108 2.85 -13.14 -49.49
N GLY A 109 2.08 -12.05 -49.36
CA GLY A 109 0.65 -11.97 -49.74
C GLY A 109 0.35 -11.16 -51.02
N GLN A 110 -0.95 -10.94 -51.34
CA GLN A 110 -1.48 -9.91 -52.25
C GLN A 110 -3.03 -9.71 -52.07
N TYR A 111 -3.56 -8.59 -52.57
CA TYR A 111 -5.01 -8.18 -52.63
C TYR A 111 -5.70 -8.67 -53.94
N PRO A 112 -6.98 -8.34 -54.36
CA PRO A 112 -7.98 -7.33 -53.91
C PRO A 112 -9.47 -7.87 -53.91
N PRO A 113 -10.55 -7.13 -54.27
CA PRO A 113 -11.15 -5.88 -53.73
C PRO A 113 -12.64 -6.04 -53.25
N GLN A 114 -13.27 -4.94 -52.81
CA GLN A 114 -14.73 -4.79 -52.59
C GLN A 114 -15.46 -4.10 -53.77
N GLN A 115 -16.79 -4.24 -53.87
CA GLN A 115 -17.66 -3.36 -54.68
C GLN A 115 -19.09 -3.22 -54.07
N TYR A 116 -19.97 -2.40 -54.67
CA TYR A 116 -20.91 -1.55 -53.91
C TYR A 116 -22.30 -1.34 -54.58
N GLY A 117 -23.38 -1.31 -53.79
CA GLY A 117 -24.63 -0.54 -54.08
C GLY A 117 -25.87 -1.29 -54.64
N GLY A 118 -27.07 -0.88 -54.17
CA GLY A 118 -28.38 -1.26 -54.74
C GLY A 118 -29.53 -1.41 -53.70
N PRO A 119 -30.53 -0.50 -53.62
CA PRO A 119 -31.59 -0.53 -52.59
C PRO A 119 -33.05 -0.63 -53.11
N GLN A 120 -33.99 -1.10 -52.28
CA GLN A 120 -35.43 -0.79 -52.40
C GLN A 120 -36.22 -0.95 -51.08
N GLN A 121 -37.53 -0.61 -51.07
CA GLN A 121 -38.33 -0.24 -49.88
C GLN A 121 -39.50 -1.20 -49.59
N GLY A 122 -40.04 -1.20 -48.35
CA GLY A 122 -41.34 -1.82 -48.02
C GLY A 122 -41.76 -1.77 -46.53
N GLN A 123 -43.00 -1.35 -46.25
CA GLN A 123 -43.68 -1.35 -44.93
C GLN A 123 -45.21 -1.12 -45.11
N PRO A 124 -46.09 -1.33 -44.10
CA PRO A 124 -45.95 -2.08 -42.85
C PRO A 124 -46.89 -3.34 -42.93
N PRO A 125 -48.07 -3.55 -42.28
CA PRO A 125 -48.76 -2.97 -41.11
C PRO A 125 -48.94 -3.96 -39.90
N TYR A 126 -49.67 -3.53 -38.87
CA TYR A 126 -50.26 -4.35 -37.78
C TYR A 126 -51.79 -4.46 -37.97
N PRO A 127 -52.50 -5.45 -37.35
CA PRO A 127 -53.29 -5.09 -36.14
C PRO A 127 -53.52 -6.24 -35.11
N GLY A 128 -53.96 -5.88 -33.89
CA GLY A 128 -54.59 -6.82 -32.94
C GLY A 128 -54.41 -6.46 -31.45
N GLN A 129 -55.48 -6.03 -30.78
CA GLN A 129 -55.56 -5.91 -29.31
C GLN A 129 -56.62 -6.87 -28.74
N GLN A 130 -56.45 -7.28 -27.49
CA GLN A 130 -57.56 -7.62 -26.59
C GLN A 130 -57.22 -7.22 -25.14
N GLN A 131 -58.24 -6.90 -24.35
CA GLN A 131 -58.13 -6.38 -22.98
C GLN A 131 -58.77 -7.34 -21.97
N GLN A 132 -58.28 -7.33 -20.74
CA GLN A 132 -59.08 -7.49 -19.50
C GLN A 132 -58.26 -7.08 -18.27
N GLN A 133 -58.94 -6.69 -17.19
CA GLN A 133 -58.34 -6.35 -15.87
C GLN A 133 -58.77 -7.38 -14.79
N PRO A 134 -58.72 -7.12 -13.46
CA PRO A 134 -57.85 -7.89 -12.58
C PRO A 134 -58.61 -8.75 -11.55
N PRO A 135 -57.89 -9.52 -10.73
CA PRO A 135 -58.10 -9.36 -9.28
C PRO A 135 -56.84 -9.53 -8.40
N TYR A 136 -56.83 -8.82 -7.26
CA TYR A 136 -56.25 -9.29 -5.99
C TYR A 136 -57.36 -10.09 -5.24
N PRO A 137 -57.09 -11.04 -4.30
CA PRO A 137 -55.96 -10.99 -3.34
C PRO A 137 -55.32 -12.32 -2.88
N GLY A 138 -54.18 -12.21 -2.17
CA GLY A 138 -54.00 -12.91 -0.88
C GLY A 138 -53.16 -14.21 -0.80
N GLN A 139 -52.37 -14.25 0.29
CA GLN A 139 -51.87 -15.42 1.05
C GLN A 139 -50.64 -16.24 0.60
N GLN A 140 -49.64 -16.24 1.50
CA GLN A 140 -48.85 -17.39 1.99
C GLN A 140 -48.11 -18.29 0.99
N TRP A 141 -46.94 -17.83 0.52
CA TRP A 141 -45.89 -18.73 0.03
C TRP A 141 -45.30 -19.59 1.16
N HIS A 142 -45.69 -20.85 1.21
CA HIS A 142 -45.01 -21.87 1.99
C HIS A 142 -43.64 -22.16 1.36
N GLN A 143 -42.55 -21.99 2.11
CA GLN A 143 -41.21 -22.34 1.62
C GLN A 143 -41.03 -23.86 1.59
N GLN A 144 -40.73 -24.42 0.41
CA GLN A 144 -40.11 -25.74 0.32
C GLN A 144 -38.58 -25.57 0.26
N PRO A 145 -37.79 -26.39 0.99
CA PRO A 145 -36.34 -26.34 0.94
C PRO A 145 -35.80 -27.02 -0.34
N GLY A 146 -35.91 -26.32 -1.47
CA GLY A 146 -35.40 -26.74 -2.79
C GLY A 146 -34.30 -25.82 -3.29
N GLN A 147 -33.04 -26.26 -3.22
CA GLN A 147 -31.89 -25.52 -3.76
C GLN A 147 -32.03 -25.31 -5.28
N GLN A 148 -32.17 -24.06 -5.71
CA GLN A 148 -31.89 -23.64 -7.09
C GLN A 148 -30.77 -22.62 -7.09
N GLN A 149 -29.56 -23.13 -6.85
CA GLN A 149 -28.32 -22.38 -6.98
C GLN A 149 -28.08 -22.03 -8.46
N TYR A 150 -28.58 -20.87 -8.89
CA TYR A 150 -28.35 -20.32 -10.23
C TYR A 150 -26.91 -19.74 -10.38
N GLY A 151 -25.94 -20.50 -9.87
CA GLY A 151 -24.52 -20.21 -10.04
C GLY A 151 -24.06 -20.63 -11.43
N GLY A 152 -23.66 -19.65 -12.24
CA GLY A 152 -22.83 -19.93 -13.41
C GLY A 152 -21.50 -20.60 -13.01
N PRO A 153 -20.75 -21.15 -13.97
CA PRO A 153 -19.42 -21.71 -13.68
C PRO A 153 -18.55 -20.65 -12.98
N PRO A 154 -17.74 -21.03 -11.98
CA PRO A 154 -16.98 -20.07 -11.18
C PRO A 154 -16.06 -19.25 -12.10
N VAL A 155 -16.31 -17.94 -12.16
CA VAL A 155 -15.52 -17.03 -12.97
C VAL A 155 -14.12 -17.00 -12.38
N ASN A 156 -13.15 -17.56 -13.09
CA ASN A 156 -11.75 -17.51 -12.70
C ASN A 156 -11.19 -16.11 -12.96
N VAL A 157 -11.48 -15.18 -12.04
CA VAL A 157 -11.04 -13.79 -12.10
C VAL A 157 -9.52 -13.74 -11.85
N PRO A 158 -8.68 -13.37 -12.84
CA PRO A 158 -7.24 -13.32 -12.64
C PRO A 158 -6.87 -12.14 -11.71
N PRO A 159 -5.87 -12.29 -10.82
CA PRO A 159 -5.55 -11.27 -9.82
C PRO A 159 -5.10 -9.95 -10.46
N THR A 160 -5.42 -8.83 -9.80
CA THR A 160 -4.90 -7.51 -10.18
C THR A 160 -3.37 -7.53 -10.03
N PRO A 161 -2.60 -7.14 -11.06
CA PRO A 161 -1.14 -7.11 -10.97
C PRO A 161 -0.66 -6.08 -9.96
N ALA A 162 0.53 -6.30 -9.41
CA ALA A 162 1.20 -5.31 -8.55
C ALA A 162 1.58 -4.06 -9.36
N SER A 163 1.50 -2.90 -8.73
CA SER A 163 1.93 -1.61 -9.26
C SER A 163 3.44 -1.62 -9.63
N PRO A 164 3.92 -0.72 -10.50
CA PRO A 164 5.34 -0.63 -10.84
C PRO A 164 6.23 -0.47 -9.61
N GLY A 165 7.22 -1.35 -9.45
CA GLY A 165 8.14 -1.37 -8.31
C GLY A 165 7.68 -2.16 -7.08
N TYR A 166 6.50 -2.81 -7.11
CA TYR A 166 5.97 -3.57 -5.96
C TYR A 166 6.23 -5.09 -6.05
N ASP A 167 6.45 -5.63 -7.26
CA ASP A 167 6.79 -7.04 -7.48
C ASP A 167 8.20 -7.18 -8.08
N PRO A 168 9.16 -7.78 -7.35
CA PRO A 168 10.51 -8.06 -7.85
C PRO A 168 10.59 -8.86 -9.17
N ALA A 169 9.55 -9.62 -9.55
CA ALA A 169 9.51 -10.32 -10.82
C ALA A 169 9.42 -9.35 -12.02
N GLN A 170 8.90 -8.14 -11.83
CA GLN A 170 8.88 -7.09 -12.87
C GLN A 170 10.29 -6.77 -13.41
N LYS A 171 11.30 -6.84 -12.54
CA LYS A 171 12.71 -6.60 -12.87
C LYS A 171 13.22 -7.49 -14.02
N ALA A 172 12.64 -8.67 -14.23
CA ALA A 172 13.01 -9.58 -15.32
C ALA A 172 12.74 -9.00 -16.73
N TRP A 173 11.83 -8.03 -16.84
CA TRP A 173 11.41 -7.41 -18.09
C TRP A 173 12.09 -6.06 -18.36
N VAL A 174 12.77 -5.49 -17.35
CA VAL A 174 13.42 -4.19 -17.43
C VAL A 174 14.82 -4.34 -18.03
N LYS A 175 15.07 -3.59 -19.11
CA LYS A 175 16.39 -3.55 -19.75
C LYS A 175 17.36 -2.71 -18.89
N PRO A 176 18.55 -3.24 -18.53
CA PRO A 176 19.57 -2.43 -17.87
C PRO A 176 19.97 -1.21 -18.68
N VAL A 177 20.31 -0.12 -17.99
CA VAL A 177 20.79 1.13 -18.60
C VAL A 177 22.26 1.36 -18.23
N ASP A 178 23.04 2.01 -19.11
CA ASP A 178 24.38 2.47 -18.74
C ASP A 178 24.26 3.63 -17.73
N THR A 179 24.68 3.42 -16.49
CA THR A 179 24.61 4.42 -15.41
C THR A 179 25.89 5.23 -15.25
N ALA A 180 26.99 4.88 -15.94
CA ALA A 180 28.34 5.30 -15.54
C ALA A 180 28.55 6.83 -15.53
N ALA A 181 28.06 7.54 -16.56
CA ALA A 181 28.17 8.99 -16.64
C ALA A 181 27.25 9.73 -15.64
N ASP A 182 26.07 9.16 -15.36
CA ASP A 182 25.10 9.75 -14.42
C ASP A 182 25.56 9.57 -12.96
N VAL A 183 26.14 8.41 -12.64
CA VAL A 183 26.75 8.14 -11.33
C VAL A 183 27.89 9.12 -11.02
N GLU A 184 28.77 9.39 -11.99
CA GLU A 184 29.81 10.42 -11.85
C GLU A 184 29.22 11.84 -11.74
N ALA A 185 28.14 12.14 -12.48
CA ALA A 185 27.45 13.42 -12.38
C ALA A 185 26.82 13.64 -10.99
N LEU A 186 26.17 12.63 -10.41
CA LEU A 186 25.68 12.65 -9.02
C LEU A 186 26.82 12.88 -8.03
N ARG A 187 27.92 12.13 -8.16
CA ARG A 187 29.04 12.27 -7.21
C ARG A 187 29.68 13.64 -7.30
N LYS A 188 29.82 14.18 -8.51
CA LYS A 188 30.32 15.54 -8.75
C LYS A 188 29.39 16.61 -8.17
N ALA A 189 28.07 16.44 -8.32
CA ALA A 189 27.07 17.36 -7.77
C ALA A 189 27.11 17.44 -6.23
N MET A 190 27.54 16.37 -5.56
CA MET A 190 27.65 16.28 -4.10
C MET A 190 29.12 16.31 -3.61
N LYS A 191 30.04 16.96 -4.33
CA LYS A 191 31.48 16.98 -3.98
C LYS A 191 32.07 18.39 -3.98
N GLY A 192 32.20 18.97 -2.78
CA GLY A 192 32.98 20.17 -2.57
C GLY A 192 32.46 20.99 -1.41
N MET A 193 32.33 22.29 -1.62
CA MET A 193 31.53 23.18 -0.78
C MET A 193 30.25 23.52 -1.54
N GLY A 194 29.10 23.07 -1.02
CA GLY A 194 27.80 23.21 -1.67
C GLY A 194 27.48 22.07 -2.65
N CYS A 195 26.20 22.02 -3.04
CA CYS A 195 25.64 21.05 -3.97
C CYS A 195 25.42 21.67 -5.36
N ASP A 196 25.23 20.84 -6.40
CA ASP A 196 24.59 21.21 -7.67
C ASP A 196 23.21 20.55 -7.72
N GLU A 197 22.23 21.17 -7.08
CA GLU A 197 20.84 20.72 -6.97
C GLU A 197 20.23 20.50 -8.35
N LYS A 198 20.61 21.34 -9.33
CA LYS A 198 20.16 21.27 -10.72
C LYS A 198 20.74 20.06 -11.44
N ALA A 199 21.95 19.62 -11.13
CA ALA A 199 22.48 18.35 -11.58
C ALA A 199 21.75 17.16 -10.95
N LEU A 200 21.44 17.20 -9.65
CA LEU A 200 20.65 16.15 -9.00
C LEU A 200 19.26 16.01 -9.67
N ILE A 201 18.52 17.12 -9.83
CA ILE A 201 17.21 17.13 -10.52
C ILE A 201 17.34 16.65 -11.96
N ARG A 202 18.36 17.09 -12.71
CA ARG A 202 18.57 16.71 -14.12
C ARG A 202 18.83 15.21 -14.29
N VAL A 203 19.64 14.61 -13.40
CA VAL A 203 19.97 13.18 -13.47
C VAL A 203 18.83 12.33 -12.96
N LEU A 204 18.36 12.56 -11.72
CA LEU A 204 17.37 11.69 -11.08
C LEU A 204 15.99 11.78 -11.76
N VAL A 205 15.60 12.96 -12.26
CA VAL A 205 14.36 13.14 -13.02
C VAL A 205 14.64 13.12 -14.54
N SER A 206 15.50 12.19 -14.95
CA SER A 206 15.71 11.82 -16.36
C SER A 206 14.72 10.72 -16.77
N PRO A 207 14.15 10.74 -18.00
CA PRO A 207 13.28 9.65 -18.49
C PRO A 207 13.93 8.25 -18.42
N LYS A 208 15.27 8.21 -18.41
CA LYS A 208 16.10 7.02 -18.22
C LYS A 208 15.88 6.29 -16.89
N TYR A 209 15.38 7.01 -15.88
CA TYR A 209 15.15 6.53 -14.51
C TYR A 209 13.67 6.67 -14.06
N ALA A 210 12.76 6.85 -15.03
CA ALA A 210 11.31 6.90 -14.78
C ALA A 210 10.70 5.50 -14.48
N ASP A 211 11.45 4.42 -14.71
CA ASP A 211 11.12 3.07 -14.24
C ASP A 211 11.79 2.80 -12.87
N PRO A 212 11.05 2.31 -11.85
CA PRO A 212 11.58 2.06 -10.50
C PRO A 212 12.83 1.17 -10.46
N TRP A 213 12.95 0.19 -11.36
CA TRP A 213 14.05 -0.77 -11.38
C TRP A 213 15.32 -0.21 -12.02
N THR A 214 15.18 0.73 -12.97
CA THR A 214 16.30 1.53 -13.49
C THR A 214 16.77 2.60 -12.50
N MET A 215 15.86 3.26 -11.77
CA MET A 215 16.22 4.11 -10.63
C MET A 215 16.99 3.31 -9.57
N ALA A 216 16.46 2.14 -9.17
CA ALA A 216 17.15 1.25 -8.25
C ALA A 216 18.49 0.72 -8.81
N GLN A 217 18.70 0.71 -10.14
CA GLN A 217 20.00 0.43 -10.74
C GLN A 217 20.98 1.57 -10.51
N LEU A 218 20.59 2.82 -10.78
CA LEU A 218 21.39 4.01 -10.53
C LEU A 218 21.88 4.08 -9.07
N VAL A 219 21.01 3.80 -8.10
CA VAL A 219 21.36 3.76 -6.67
C VAL A 219 22.41 2.67 -6.37
N ARG A 220 22.20 1.43 -6.85
CA ARG A 220 23.15 0.33 -6.64
C ARG A 220 24.50 0.61 -7.27
N ASP A 221 24.50 1.15 -8.49
CA ASP A 221 25.72 1.39 -9.26
C ASP A 221 26.52 2.56 -8.67
N TYR A 222 25.85 3.61 -8.14
CA TYR A 222 26.50 4.67 -7.35
C TYR A 222 27.15 4.10 -6.09
N ASN A 223 26.37 3.37 -5.28
CA ASN A 223 26.85 2.83 -4.01
C ASN A 223 28.06 1.91 -4.21
N SER A 224 28.01 1.07 -5.24
CA SER A 224 29.09 0.13 -5.58
C SER A 224 30.33 0.82 -6.15
N ARG A 225 30.17 1.85 -6.99
CA ARG A 225 31.31 2.55 -7.63
C ARG A 225 32.13 3.35 -6.64
N PHE A 226 31.48 3.98 -5.65
CA PHE A 226 32.16 4.87 -4.69
C PHE A 226 32.36 4.27 -3.30
N MET A 227 31.82 3.07 -3.04
CA MET A 227 31.72 2.49 -1.68
C MET A 227 31.05 3.45 -0.69
N ARG A 228 29.93 4.04 -1.14
CA ARG A 228 29.13 5.04 -0.41
C ARG A 228 27.64 4.67 -0.45
N ASP A 229 26.82 5.54 0.09
CA ASP A 229 25.37 5.41 0.16
C ASP A 229 24.75 6.70 -0.39
N LEU A 230 24.08 6.62 -1.55
CA LEU A 230 23.48 7.75 -2.25
C LEU A 230 22.42 8.46 -1.40
N ALA A 231 21.69 7.74 -0.54
CA ALA A 231 20.73 8.37 0.37
C ALA A 231 21.47 9.22 1.41
N LYS A 232 22.55 8.70 1.99
CA LYS A 232 23.35 9.43 2.99
C LYS A 232 24.13 10.61 2.41
N ASP A 233 24.56 10.52 1.15
CA ASP A 233 25.18 11.64 0.44
C ASP A 233 24.15 12.75 0.14
N ILE A 234 22.91 12.38 -0.21
CA ILE A 234 21.79 13.35 -0.33
C ILE A 234 21.44 13.96 1.04
N GLU A 235 21.39 13.14 2.10
CA GLU A 235 21.15 13.56 3.49
C GLU A 235 22.32 14.38 4.09
N SER A 236 23.53 14.38 3.50
CA SER A 236 24.62 15.28 3.91
C SER A 236 24.59 16.63 3.18
N GLU A 237 24.38 16.62 1.86
CA GLU A 237 24.51 17.84 1.04
C GLU A 237 23.22 18.66 0.89
N THR A 238 22.03 18.07 1.09
CA THR A 238 20.73 18.77 0.89
C THR A 238 19.94 18.92 2.20
N ARG A 239 18.85 19.72 2.20
CA ARG A 239 17.98 19.94 3.38
C ARG A 239 16.49 20.03 3.04
N GLY A 240 15.64 19.73 4.02
CA GLY A 240 14.22 20.10 4.06
C GLY A 240 13.32 19.40 3.04
N ASP A 241 12.39 20.15 2.42
CA ASP A 241 11.44 19.61 1.44
C ASP A 241 12.16 19.03 0.21
N PHE A 242 13.27 19.65 -0.22
CA PHE A 242 14.06 19.17 -1.37
C PHE A 242 14.82 17.87 -1.06
N GLU A 243 15.45 17.76 0.11
CA GLU A 243 16.01 16.51 0.64
C GLU A 243 14.95 15.41 0.69
N THR A 244 13.78 15.72 1.25
CA THR A 244 12.63 14.80 1.34
C THR A 244 12.17 14.32 -0.04
N CYS A 245 12.08 15.23 -1.01
CA CYS A 245 11.77 14.94 -2.41
C CYS A 245 12.78 13.97 -3.07
N LEU A 246 14.08 14.28 -2.98
CA LEU A 246 15.14 13.47 -3.57
C LEU A 246 15.15 12.06 -2.98
N LEU A 247 15.04 11.94 -1.66
CA LEU A 247 15.05 10.67 -0.96
C LEU A 247 13.79 9.84 -1.23
N ALA A 248 12.62 10.47 -1.34
CA ALA A 248 11.39 9.77 -1.73
C ALA A 248 11.48 9.19 -3.16
N LEU A 249 12.21 9.86 -4.05
CA LEU A 249 12.43 9.40 -5.41
C LEU A 249 13.47 8.26 -5.48
N ILE A 250 14.65 8.38 -4.88
CA ILE A 250 15.69 7.32 -4.99
C ILE A 250 15.30 6.00 -4.30
N ARG A 251 14.40 6.04 -3.31
CA ARG A 251 13.82 4.85 -2.66
C ARG A 251 12.90 4.02 -3.58
N GLY A 252 12.40 4.63 -4.66
CA GLY A 252 11.31 4.04 -5.44
C GLY A 252 10.00 3.95 -4.65
N PRO A 253 8.93 3.42 -5.24
CA PRO A 253 7.58 3.54 -4.67
C PRO A 253 7.38 2.67 -3.42
N LEU A 254 7.74 1.39 -3.45
CA LEU A 254 7.47 0.46 -2.35
C LEU A 254 8.23 0.81 -1.06
N GLU A 255 9.54 1.11 -1.15
CA GLU A 255 10.31 1.50 0.04
C GLU A 255 9.85 2.87 0.56
N ASN A 256 9.54 3.83 -0.31
CA ASN A 256 9.02 5.14 0.13
C ASN A 256 7.66 5.02 0.85
N ASP A 257 6.76 4.15 0.39
CA ASP A 257 5.49 3.89 1.06
C ASP A 257 5.68 3.24 2.44
N VAL A 258 6.59 2.27 2.56
CA VAL A 258 6.97 1.65 3.85
C VAL A 258 7.64 2.65 4.80
N GLN A 259 8.54 3.50 4.29
CA GLN A 259 9.15 4.59 5.05
C GLN A 259 8.11 5.62 5.50
N ASN A 260 7.05 5.82 4.73
CA ASN A 260 5.96 6.71 5.09
C ASN A 260 5.03 6.14 6.17
N LEU A 261 4.65 4.87 6.07
CA LEU A 261 3.95 4.15 7.14
C LEU A 261 4.79 4.15 8.42
N SER A 262 6.10 3.88 8.32
CA SER A 262 7.01 3.95 9.46
C SER A 262 6.99 5.35 10.09
N LYS A 263 7.14 6.42 9.29
CA LYS A 263 7.10 7.79 9.81
C LYS A 263 5.71 8.27 10.29
N ALA A 264 4.64 7.54 9.98
CA ALA A 264 3.30 7.76 10.53
C ALA A 264 3.12 7.06 11.89
N LEU A 265 3.67 5.85 12.02
CA LEU A 265 3.56 4.96 13.19
C LEU A 265 4.82 4.98 14.07
N ASN A 266 5.25 6.19 14.47
CA ASN A 266 6.46 6.46 15.28
C ASN A 266 6.39 7.83 16.00
N ARG A 267 5.19 8.40 16.19
CA ARG A 267 5.01 9.78 16.65
C ARG A 267 4.02 9.84 17.81
N ALA A 268 4.09 10.92 18.58
CA ALA A 268 3.10 11.19 19.62
C ALA A 268 1.81 11.71 18.94
N GLY A 269 0.97 10.78 18.51
CA GLY A 269 -0.13 11.01 17.58
C GLY A 269 0.24 10.60 16.15
N THR A 270 -0.76 10.13 15.43
CA THR A 270 -0.63 9.40 14.17
C THR A 270 -0.66 10.35 12.96
N ASP A 271 -0.37 9.83 11.76
CA ASP A 271 -0.49 10.55 10.48
C ASP A 271 -1.46 9.73 9.60
N GLU A 272 -2.75 9.81 9.92
CA GLU A 272 -3.86 9.10 9.28
C GLU A 272 -3.95 9.45 7.79
N ASP A 273 -3.68 10.71 7.45
CA ASP A 273 -3.52 11.23 6.08
C ASP A 273 -2.48 10.39 5.29
N ALA A 274 -1.33 10.07 5.91
CA ALA A 274 -0.28 9.24 5.31
C ALA A 274 -0.58 7.73 5.32
N LEU A 275 -1.20 7.19 6.39
CA LEU A 275 -1.71 5.81 6.42
C LEU A 275 -2.72 5.59 5.29
N ASN A 276 -3.67 6.50 5.15
CA ASN A 276 -4.67 6.48 4.10
C ASN A 276 -4.01 6.59 2.72
N ASP A 277 -3.03 7.49 2.53
CA ASP A 277 -2.27 7.61 1.27
C ASP A 277 -1.58 6.34 0.81
N VAL A 278 -1.02 5.56 1.73
CA VAL A 278 -0.37 4.29 1.40
C VAL A 278 -1.38 3.15 1.23
N LEU A 279 -2.35 3.01 2.14
CA LEU A 279 -3.18 1.78 2.23
C LEU A 279 -4.48 1.81 1.43
N LEU A 280 -5.16 2.95 1.29
CA LEU A 280 -6.48 2.99 0.65
C LEU A 280 -6.39 2.92 -0.88
N CYS A 281 -7.39 2.24 -1.48
CA CYS A 281 -7.56 2.07 -2.92
C CYS A 281 -6.39 1.35 -3.61
N ARG A 282 -5.71 0.44 -2.90
CA ARG A 282 -4.64 -0.41 -3.41
C ARG A 282 -5.15 -1.75 -3.93
N SER A 283 -4.39 -2.36 -4.84
CA SER A 283 -4.61 -3.74 -5.25
C SER A 283 -4.26 -4.70 -4.10
N ASN A 284 -4.83 -5.92 -4.13
CA ASN A 284 -4.45 -6.96 -3.17
C ASN A 284 -2.97 -7.34 -3.30
N ALA A 285 -2.37 -7.20 -4.49
CA ALA A 285 -0.95 -7.43 -4.72
C ALA A 285 -0.07 -6.37 -4.04
N ASP A 286 -0.43 -5.09 -4.15
CA ASP A 286 0.28 -3.98 -3.51
C ASP A 286 0.23 -4.08 -1.98
N ILE A 287 -0.93 -4.38 -1.40
CA ILE A 287 -1.08 -4.57 0.06
C ILE A 287 -0.18 -5.70 0.57
N ARG A 288 -0.08 -6.82 -0.17
CA ARG A 288 0.81 -7.93 0.19
C ARG A 288 2.28 -7.51 0.12
N ALA A 289 2.69 -6.76 -0.91
CA ALA A 289 4.04 -6.23 -1.04
C ALA A 289 4.40 -5.23 0.07
N ILE A 290 3.51 -4.25 0.34
CA ILE A 290 3.66 -3.25 1.41
C ILE A 290 3.81 -3.94 2.76
N THR A 291 2.95 -4.92 3.07
CA THR A 291 2.98 -5.62 4.37
C THR A 291 4.26 -6.44 4.55
N ALA A 292 4.69 -7.16 3.51
CA ALA A 292 5.91 -7.95 3.55
C ALA A 292 7.16 -7.08 3.69
N GLU A 293 7.25 -5.97 2.95
CA GLU A 293 8.38 -5.04 3.01
C GLU A 293 8.39 -4.23 4.31
N TYR A 294 7.22 -3.84 4.84
CA TYR A 294 7.13 -3.21 6.16
C TYR A 294 7.69 -4.12 7.25
N LYS A 295 7.29 -5.39 7.25
CA LYS A 295 7.83 -6.39 8.17
C LYS A 295 9.34 -6.59 7.99
N ARG A 296 9.85 -6.59 6.76
CA ARG A 296 11.30 -6.68 6.45
C ARG A 296 12.08 -5.48 6.97
N PHE A 297 11.51 -4.27 6.88
CA PHE A 297 12.15 -3.02 7.28
C PHE A 297 12.07 -2.76 8.80
N ARG A 298 10.93 -3.05 9.44
CA ARG A 298 10.65 -2.76 10.86
C ARG A 298 10.94 -3.93 11.80
N GLY A 299 10.94 -5.17 11.31
CA GLY A 299 10.96 -6.38 12.14
C GLY A 299 9.65 -6.68 12.87
N LYS A 300 8.59 -5.88 12.66
CA LYS A 300 7.28 -5.96 13.31
C LYS A 300 6.17 -5.91 12.27
N GLU A 301 5.03 -6.54 12.57
CA GLU A 301 3.87 -6.59 11.67
C GLU A 301 3.17 -5.23 11.60
N LEU A 302 2.85 -4.75 10.39
CA LEU A 302 2.19 -3.46 10.18
C LEU A 302 0.87 -3.33 10.94
N LEU A 303 0.06 -4.39 10.99
CA LEU A 303 -1.22 -4.40 11.71
C LEU A 303 -1.03 -4.28 13.24
N VAL A 304 0.13 -4.63 13.79
CA VAL A 304 0.43 -4.50 15.21
C VAL A 304 0.88 -3.07 15.54
N ASP A 305 1.73 -2.46 14.70
CA ASP A 305 2.07 -1.03 14.83
C ASP A 305 0.80 -0.16 14.71
N ILE A 306 -0.06 -0.41 13.71
CA ILE A 306 -1.35 0.30 13.60
C ILE A 306 -2.20 0.17 14.86
N LYS A 307 -2.26 -1.03 15.49
CA LYS A 307 -3.09 -1.24 16.69
C LYS A 307 -2.64 -0.43 17.90
N GLU A 308 -1.35 -0.08 17.98
CA GLU A 308 -0.80 0.71 19.08
C GLU A 308 -1.09 2.21 18.92
N ASP A 309 -1.43 2.65 17.69
CA ASP A 309 -1.48 4.05 17.26
C ASP A 309 -2.88 4.55 16.78
N VAL A 310 -3.90 3.68 16.60
CA VAL A 310 -5.26 4.08 16.14
C VAL A 310 -6.40 3.47 16.99
N ASP A 311 -7.61 4.03 16.89
CA ASP A 311 -8.79 3.52 17.62
C ASP A 311 -9.33 2.17 17.08
N ASP A 312 -10.15 1.49 17.88
CA ASP A 312 -10.71 0.16 17.58
C ASP A 312 -11.51 0.09 16.25
N THR A 313 -12.06 1.20 15.77
CA THR A 313 -12.83 1.30 14.51
C THR A 313 -11.90 1.42 13.32
N LEU A 314 -10.92 2.35 13.38
CA LEU A 314 -9.88 2.48 12.36
C LEU A 314 -9.00 1.22 12.30
N TYR A 315 -8.68 0.61 13.44
CA TYR A 315 -7.96 -0.67 13.51
C TYR A 315 -8.71 -1.78 12.77
N ARG A 316 -10.04 -1.89 12.94
CA ARG A 316 -10.88 -2.83 12.17
C ARG A 316 -10.86 -2.51 10.68
N LEU A 317 -10.94 -1.24 10.30
CA LEU A 317 -10.88 -0.81 8.90
C LEU A 317 -9.54 -1.21 8.25
N TYR A 318 -8.42 -0.83 8.86
CA TYR A 318 -7.10 -1.20 8.37
C TYR A 318 -6.88 -2.73 8.41
N SER A 319 -7.44 -3.45 9.38
CA SER A 319 -7.42 -4.92 9.39
C SER A 319 -8.17 -5.54 8.21
N MET A 320 -9.22 -4.89 7.68
CA MET A 320 -9.93 -5.36 6.47
C MET A 320 -9.15 -5.03 5.19
N VAL A 321 -8.51 -3.86 5.12
CA VAL A 321 -7.62 -3.49 4.01
C VAL A 321 -6.41 -4.43 3.95
N LEU A 322 -5.69 -4.60 5.06
CA LEU A 322 -4.49 -5.44 5.17
C LEU A 322 -4.77 -6.94 5.00
N ALA A 323 -6.02 -7.39 5.08
CA ALA A 323 -6.40 -8.75 4.73
C ALA A 323 -6.22 -9.06 3.23
N ALA A 324 -6.09 -8.04 2.37
CA ALA A 324 -5.93 -8.17 0.92
C ALA A 324 -7.02 -9.03 0.25
N ARG A 325 -8.29 -8.70 0.58
CA ARG A 325 -9.52 -9.37 0.10
C ARG A 325 -10.49 -8.43 -0.62
N ARG A 326 -10.00 -7.33 -1.20
CA ARG A 326 -10.79 -6.50 -2.12
C ARG A 326 -11.14 -7.34 -3.35
N ALA A 327 -12.29 -7.13 -3.98
CA ALA A 327 -12.52 -7.68 -5.31
C ALA A 327 -11.40 -7.21 -6.27
N GLU A 328 -10.93 -8.09 -7.14
CA GLU A 328 -9.91 -7.76 -8.14
C GLU A 328 -10.53 -6.81 -9.20
N ASP A 329 -9.74 -5.97 -9.87
CA ASP A 329 -10.26 -4.85 -10.70
C ASP A 329 -11.10 -5.28 -11.91
N ASN A 330 -10.93 -6.53 -12.34
CA ASN A 330 -11.63 -7.23 -13.41
C ASN A 330 -12.78 -8.12 -12.90
N ALA A 331 -13.04 -8.18 -11.58
CA ALA A 331 -14.20 -8.86 -11.04
C ALA A 331 -15.49 -8.16 -11.50
N PRO A 332 -16.52 -8.90 -11.96
CA PRO A 332 -17.72 -8.32 -12.54
C PRO A 332 -18.57 -7.56 -11.50
N VAL A 333 -19.42 -6.67 -12.01
CA VAL A 333 -20.52 -6.08 -11.25
C VAL A 333 -21.73 -7.01 -11.38
N ILE A 334 -22.13 -7.65 -10.28
CA ILE A 334 -23.25 -8.59 -10.23
C ILE A 334 -24.47 -7.86 -9.62
N PRO A 335 -25.54 -7.56 -10.39
CA PRO A 335 -26.60 -6.66 -9.93
C PRO A 335 -27.30 -7.07 -8.63
N HIS A 336 -27.46 -8.38 -8.38
CA HIS A 336 -28.06 -8.85 -7.14
C HIS A 336 -27.15 -8.65 -5.92
N GLU A 337 -25.83 -8.81 -6.06
CA GLU A 337 -24.86 -8.51 -5.00
C GLU A 337 -24.80 -7.01 -4.71
N ILE A 338 -24.92 -6.17 -5.74
CA ILE A 338 -25.07 -4.71 -5.57
C ILE A 338 -26.35 -4.38 -4.80
N ASP A 339 -27.49 -4.98 -5.15
CA ASP A 339 -28.76 -4.75 -4.43
C ASP A 339 -28.70 -5.21 -2.96
N GLN A 340 -28.04 -6.33 -2.69
CA GLN A 340 -27.74 -6.79 -1.33
C GLN A 340 -26.86 -5.77 -0.58
N LYS A 341 -25.70 -5.39 -1.16
CA LYS A 341 -24.76 -4.44 -0.55
C LYS A 341 -25.40 -3.08 -0.26
N ILE A 342 -26.17 -2.48 -1.18
CA ILE A 342 -26.85 -1.19 -0.90
C ILE A 342 -27.97 -1.33 0.13
N THR A 343 -28.59 -2.50 0.26
CA THR A 343 -29.59 -2.79 1.30
C THR A 343 -28.94 -3.00 2.67
N GLU A 344 -27.73 -3.54 2.72
CA GLU A 344 -26.94 -3.58 3.95
C GLU A 344 -26.40 -2.20 4.33
N LEU A 345 -25.89 -1.41 3.37
CA LEU A 345 -25.48 -0.01 3.59
C LEU A 345 -26.63 0.79 4.22
N GLN A 346 -27.81 0.80 3.59
CA GLN A 346 -29.00 1.52 4.09
C GLN A 346 -29.40 1.09 5.51
N ARG A 347 -29.19 -0.18 5.91
CA ARG A 347 -29.45 -0.67 7.29
C ARG A 347 -28.33 -0.34 8.28
N ALA A 348 -27.10 -0.17 7.78
CA ALA A 348 -25.92 0.15 8.57
C ALA A 348 -25.78 1.66 8.81
N THR A 349 -26.35 2.50 7.93
CA THR A 349 -26.36 3.96 8.04
C THR A 349 -27.67 4.52 8.60
N GLU A 350 -28.82 3.93 8.28
CA GLU A 350 -30.12 4.51 8.63
C GLU A 350 -31.03 3.54 9.40
N GLY A 351 -31.64 4.04 10.48
CA GLY A 351 -32.54 3.27 11.35
C GLY A 351 -31.88 2.71 12.61
N THR A 352 -30.56 2.83 12.75
CA THR A 352 -29.82 2.55 14.00
C THR A 352 -29.52 3.84 14.77
N ILE A 353 -29.33 3.76 16.08
CA ILE A 353 -28.81 4.87 16.89
C ILE A 353 -27.28 4.86 16.74
N GLY A 354 -26.79 5.72 15.83
CA GLY A 354 -25.41 5.68 15.34
C GLY A 354 -25.24 4.66 14.21
N ALA A 355 -24.41 4.98 13.22
CA ALA A 355 -24.16 4.11 12.08
C ALA A 355 -23.10 3.02 12.40
N ASN A 356 -23.30 1.82 11.87
CA ASN A 356 -22.36 0.72 11.98
C ASN A 356 -21.20 0.90 10.99
N ALA A 357 -20.23 1.72 11.42
CA ALA A 357 -18.99 2.02 10.70
C ALA A 357 -18.25 0.77 10.19
N VAL A 358 -18.29 -0.34 10.93
CA VAL A 358 -17.57 -1.57 10.56
C VAL A 358 -18.24 -2.28 9.38
N SER A 359 -19.57 -2.41 9.36
CA SER A 359 -20.29 -2.97 8.19
C SER A 359 -20.12 -2.11 6.94
N VAL A 360 -20.21 -0.78 7.07
CA VAL A 360 -19.98 0.14 5.94
C VAL A 360 -18.54 0.02 5.43
N ALA A 361 -17.55 0.05 6.31
CA ALA A 361 -16.15 -0.16 5.95
C ALA A 361 -15.90 -1.53 5.30
N GLN A 362 -16.56 -2.60 5.76
CA GLN A 362 -16.45 -3.93 5.15
C GLN A 362 -16.96 -3.92 3.70
N ILE A 363 -18.12 -3.28 3.44
CA ILE A 363 -18.70 -3.18 2.10
C ILE A 363 -17.81 -2.36 1.16
N PHE A 364 -17.27 -1.22 1.62
CA PHE A 364 -16.40 -0.37 0.81
C PHE A 364 -15.01 -1.01 0.57
N THR A 365 -14.34 -1.52 1.61
CA THR A 365 -12.97 -2.09 1.48
C THR A 365 -12.92 -3.43 0.72
N SER A 366 -14.01 -4.20 0.71
CA SER A 366 -14.11 -5.45 -0.06
C SER A 366 -14.50 -5.25 -1.54
N SER A 367 -14.97 -4.07 -1.94
CA SER A 367 -15.48 -3.81 -3.29
C SER A 367 -14.42 -3.22 -4.21
N ASN A 368 -14.44 -3.59 -5.50
CA ASN A 368 -13.65 -2.90 -6.52
C ASN A 368 -14.32 -1.60 -6.99
N ASP A 369 -13.58 -0.74 -7.67
CA ASP A 369 -14.05 0.57 -8.11
C ASP A 369 -15.30 0.51 -9.01
N ALA A 370 -15.46 -0.55 -9.81
CA ALA A 370 -16.65 -0.77 -10.62
C ALA A 370 -17.88 -1.12 -9.76
N GLN A 371 -17.70 -1.94 -8.73
CA GLN A 371 -18.75 -2.26 -7.75
C GLN A 371 -19.10 -1.05 -6.88
N VAL A 372 -18.14 -0.22 -6.47
CA VAL A 372 -18.40 1.01 -5.70
C VAL A 372 -19.18 2.05 -6.53
N ARG A 373 -18.84 2.25 -7.81
CA ARG A 373 -19.66 3.05 -8.74
C ARG A 373 -21.10 2.49 -8.85
N ALA A 374 -21.23 1.18 -9.10
CA ALA A 374 -22.54 0.55 -9.22
C ALA A 374 -23.38 0.64 -7.92
N MET A 375 -22.76 0.57 -6.74
CA MET A 375 -23.43 0.80 -5.46
C MET A 375 -23.92 2.26 -5.33
N ASN A 376 -23.10 3.24 -5.69
CA ASN A 376 -23.50 4.66 -5.66
C ASN A 376 -24.75 4.91 -6.52
N ASP A 377 -24.71 4.45 -7.77
CA ASP A 377 -25.75 4.73 -8.75
C ASP A 377 -27.06 3.98 -8.40
N ALA A 378 -26.94 2.73 -7.93
CA ALA A 378 -28.08 1.94 -7.48
C ALA A 378 -28.69 2.45 -6.15
N TYR A 379 -27.88 2.94 -5.20
CA TYR A 379 -28.37 3.56 -3.96
C TYR A 379 -29.13 4.86 -4.27
N GLN A 380 -28.57 5.71 -5.14
CA GLN A 380 -29.24 6.94 -5.59
C GLN A 380 -30.56 6.67 -6.33
N HIS A 381 -30.64 5.58 -7.09
CA HIS A 381 -31.89 5.16 -7.73
C HIS A 381 -32.91 4.59 -6.71
N LYS A 382 -32.47 3.74 -5.78
CA LYS A 382 -33.33 2.99 -4.84
C LYS A 382 -33.82 3.79 -3.63
N TYR A 383 -33.01 4.73 -3.13
CA TYR A 383 -33.25 5.49 -1.91
C TYR A 383 -33.27 7.02 -2.10
N HIS A 384 -33.09 7.48 -3.35
CA HIS A 384 -33.18 8.90 -3.75
C HIS A 384 -32.21 9.86 -3.04
N ARG A 385 -31.11 9.35 -2.47
CA ARG A 385 -29.97 10.12 -1.92
C ARG A 385 -28.63 9.54 -2.40
N SER A 386 -27.59 10.37 -2.46
CA SER A 386 -26.23 9.92 -2.82
C SER A 386 -25.54 9.26 -1.63
N LEU A 387 -24.66 8.28 -1.88
CA LEU A 387 -23.85 7.68 -0.81
C LEU A 387 -22.98 8.73 -0.10
N GLU A 388 -22.47 9.70 -0.85
CA GLU A 388 -21.78 10.90 -0.35
C GLU A 388 -22.58 11.60 0.76
N SER A 389 -23.82 12.03 0.47
CA SER A 389 -24.68 12.72 1.44
C SER A 389 -25.09 11.87 2.65
N VAL A 390 -25.03 10.53 2.54
CA VAL A 390 -25.25 9.60 3.66
C VAL A 390 -23.98 9.47 4.50
N ILE A 391 -22.80 9.42 3.89
CA ILE A 391 -21.52 9.35 4.61
C ILE A 391 -21.28 10.65 5.40
N GLU A 392 -21.41 11.82 4.75
CA GLU A 392 -21.31 13.15 5.39
C GLU A 392 -22.33 13.35 6.53
N LYS A 393 -23.48 12.67 6.45
CA LYS A 393 -24.51 12.76 7.48
C LYS A 393 -24.20 11.87 8.68
N GLU A 394 -23.83 10.61 8.47
CA GLU A 394 -23.76 9.59 9.53
C GLU A 394 -22.36 9.35 10.13
N PHE A 395 -21.28 9.70 9.43
CA PHE A 395 -19.90 9.55 9.91
C PHE A 395 -19.24 10.91 10.13
N ARG A 396 -18.18 10.99 10.95
CA ARG A 396 -17.32 12.18 11.10
C ARG A 396 -15.86 11.80 11.22
N GLY A 397 -14.97 12.70 10.81
CA GLY A 397 -13.52 12.54 10.95
C GLY A 397 -12.96 11.42 10.06
N ASP A 398 -11.95 10.69 10.52
CA ASP A 398 -11.20 9.74 9.70
C ASP A 398 -12.08 8.67 9.02
N MET A 399 -13.17 8.24 9.67
CA MET A 399 -14.14 7.32 9.07
C MET A 399 -14.95 7.93 7.92
N GLU A 400 -15.27 9.22 7.99
CA GLU A 400 -15.90 9.99 6.91
C GLU A 400 -14.91 10.16 5.74
N ASP A 401 -13.70 10.64 6.04
CA ASP A 401 -12.62 10.85 5.06
C ASP A 401 -12.25 9.56 4.31
N VAL A 402 -12.12 8.42 5.01
CA VAL A 402 -11.81 7.12 4.39
C VAL A 402 -12.92 6.68 3.43
N LEU A 403 -14.18 6.77 3.85
CA LEU A 403 -15.33 6.30 3.06
C LEU A 403 -15.57 7.19 1.84
N LEU A 404 -15.55 8.51 2.01
CA LEU A 404 -15.63 9.48 0.91
C LEU A 404 -14.45 9.30 -0.06
N ARG A 405 -13.24 9.05 0.45
CA ARG A 405 -12.07 8.81 -0.42
C ARG A 405 -12.21 7.55 -1.28
N ILE A 406 -12.73 6.44 -0.75
CA ILE A 406 -12.98 5.24 -1.55
C ILE A 406 -14.07 5.52 -2.59
N LEU A 407 -15.15 6.23 -2.21
CA LEU A 407 -16.22 6.63 -3.12
C LEU A 407 -15.72 7.50 -4.27
N TYR A 408 -14.98 8.58 -3.97
CA TYR A 408 -14.45 9.51 -4.97
C TYR A 408 -13.38 8.88 -5.87
N HIS A 409 -12.50 8.04 -5.34
CA HIS A 409 -11.53 7.30 -6.17
C HIS A 409 -12.23 6.39 -7.17
N ALA A 410 -13.31 5.71 -6.73
CA ALA A 410 -14.11 4.87 -7.60
C ALA A 410 -14.89 5.67 -8.64
N GLN A 411 -15.52 6.80 -8.28
CA GLN A 411 -16.27 7.65 -9.20
C GLN A 411 -15.38 8.27 -10.29
N ASP A 412 -14.33 8.99 -9.89
CA ASP A 412 -13.37 9.63 -10.80
C ASP A 412 -11.99 9.72 -10.12
N ARG A 413 -11.15 8.71 -10.41
CA ARG A 413 -9.78 8.60 -9.90
C ARG A 413 -8.93 9.85 -10.21
N ALA A 414 -9.07 10.43 -11.40
CA ALA A 414 -8.28 11.58 -11.80
C ALA A 414 -8.68 12.84 -11.01
N ARG A 415 -9.99 13.08 -10.84
CA ARG A 415 -10.54 14.16 -10.02
C ARG A 415 -10.23 13.98 -8.53
N SER A 416 -10.29 12.76 -8.02
CA SER A 416 -9.87 12.39 -6.65
C SER A 416 -8.40 12.73 -6.42
N ASP A 417 -7.51 12.35 -7.34
CA ASP A 417 -6.07 12.66 -7.24
C ASP A 417 -5.77 14.16 -7.40
N VAL A 418 -6.57 14.92 -8.16
CA VAL A 418 -6.49 16.38 -8.19
C VAL A 418 -6.85 16.99 -6.84
N GLY A 419 -7.94 16.53 -6.19
CA GLY A 419 -8.29 16.96 -4.84
C GLY A 419 -7.15 16.68 -3.86
N ARG A 420 -6.62 15.45 -3.89
CA ARG A 420 -5.50 15.02 -3.03
C ARG A 420 -4.20 15.80 -3.28
N LEU A 421 -3.87 16.20 -4.50
CA LEU A 421 -2.70 17.05 -4.81
C LEU A 421 -2.90 18.53 -4.48
N SER A 422 -4.10 19.06 -4.70
CA SER A 422 -4.38 20.50 -4.53
C SER A 422 -4.56 20.91 -3.06
N MET A 423 -5.15 20.04 -2.23
CA MET A 423 -5.30 20.23 -0.78
C MET A 423 -3.98 20.60 -0.06
N PRO A 424 -2.87 19.83 -0.14
CA PRO A 424 -1.63 20.15 0.56
C PRO A 424 -0.87 21.35 -0.03
N LEU A 425 -1.27 21.85 -1.22
CA LEU A 425 -0.78 23.11 -1.80
C LEU A 425 -1.62 24.34 -1.37
N ASN A 426 -2.62 24.18 -0.49
CA ASN A 426 -3.34 25.32 0.08
C ASN A 426 -2.37 26.17 0.93
N LYS A 427 -2.21 27.45 0.56
CA LYS A 427 -1.27 28.38 1.20
C LYS A 427 -1.47 28.54 2.71
N SER A 428 -2.71 28.36 3.20
CA SER A 428 -3.04 28.50 4.62
C SER A 428 -2.85 27.20 5.41
N MET A 429 -2.76 26.05 4.74
CA MET A 429 -2.72 24.70 5.35
C MET A 429 -1.73 23.79 4.60
N ARG A 430 -0.55 24.33 4.30
CA ARG A 430 0.49 23.66 3.50
C ARG A 430 0.97 22.37 4.20
N LYS A 431 0.80 21.22 3.56
CA LYS A 431 1.18 19.87 4.07
C LYS A 431 2.19 19.21 3.13
N ASP A 432 3.41 19.74 3.05
CA ASP A 432 4.41 19.35 2.03
C ASP A 432 4.72 17.86 1.97
N ARG A 433 4.90 17.19 3.12
CA ARG A 433 5.15 15.74 3.15
C ARG A 433 4.09 14.96 2.35
N LEU A 434 2.82 15.35 2.45
CA LEU A 434 1.74 14.71 1.69
C LEU A 434 1.79 15.10 0.22
N PHE A 435 2.07 16.36 -0.12
CA PHE A 435 2.24 16.77 -1.52
C PHE A 435 3.38 15.99 -2.19
N ILE A 436 4.54 15.91 -1.54
CA ILE A 436 5.72 15.16 -1.99
C ILE A 436 5.36 13.69 -2.22
N ASN A 437 4.75 13.03 -1.23
CA ASN A 437 4.35 11.63 -1.33
C ASN A 437 3.35 11.37 -2.45
N ARG A 438 2.31 12.21 -2.57
CA ARG A 438 1.28 12.10 -3.61
C ARG A 438 1.86 12.34 -5.00
N LEU A 439 2.76 13.32 -5.14
CA LEU A 439 3.43 13.63 -6.40
C LEU A 439 4.44 12.54 -6.82
N VAL A 440 5.22 11.99 -5.89
CA VAL A 440 6.15 10.89 -6.17
C VAL A 440 5.39 9.58 -6.47
N SER A 441 4.29 9.30 -5.76
CA SER A 441 3.39 8.18 -6.07
C SER A 441 2.83 8.28 -7.49
N LEU A 442 2.45 9.48 -7.94
CA LEU A 442 1.99 9.73 -9.31
C LEU A 442 3.14 9.67 -10.33
N TYR A 443 4.36 10.10 -9.98
CA TYR A 443 5.51 10.00 -10.89
C TYR A 443 5.80 8.57 -11.38
N TRP A 444 5.60 7.57 -10.51
CA TRP A 444 5.77 6.16 -10.87
C TRP A 444 4.62 5.57 -11.71
N ASP A 445 3.50 6.28 -11.84
CA ASP A 445 2.38 5.95 -12.72
C ASP A 445 2.14 7.12 -13.69
N GLN A 446 3.00 7.22 -14.71
CA GLN A 446 2.98 8.28 -15.72
C GLN A 446 1.61 8.40 -16.44
N GLY A 447 0.85 7.30 -16.55
CA GLY A 447 -0.49 7.30 -17.13
C GLY A 447 -1.51 8.01 -16.23
N ARG A 448 -1.53 7.66 -14.94
CA ARG A 448 -2.35 8.32 -13.91
C ARG A 448 -1.92 9.78 -13.71
N LEU A 449 -0.62 10.08 -13.66
CA LEU A 449 -0.12 11.46 -13.61
C LEU A 449 -0.61 12.29 -14.80
N TYR A 450 -0.56 11.75 -16.02
CA TYR A 450 -1.10 12.42 -17.20
C TYR A 450 -2.60 12.71 -17.04
N GLN A 451 -3.39 11.72 -16.62
CA GLN A 451 -4.84 11.88 -16.37
C GLN A 451 -5.12 12.94 -15.29
N THR A 452 -4.42 12.89 -14.16
CA THR A 452 -4.50 13.90 -13.09
C THR A 452 -4.17 15.30 -13.62
N LYS A 453 -3.14 15.46 -14.46
CA LYS A 453 -2.79 16.75 -15.08
C LYS A 453 -3.90 17.29 -15.99
N GLN A 454 -4.57 16.43 -16.78
CA GLN A 454 -5.70 16.86 -17.61
C GLN A 454 -6.90 17.30 -16.75
N ALA A 455 -7.23 16.54 -15.71
CA ALA A 455 -8.32 16.87 -14.79
C ALA A 455 -8.05 18.11 -13.92
N TYR A 456 -6.78 18.48 -13.70
CA TYR A 456 -6.40 19.49 -12.71
C TYR A 456 -7.02 20.87 -12.96
N LYS A 457 -7.02 21.36 -14.20
CA LYS A 457 -7.57 22.69 -14.54
C LYS A 457 -9.10 22.76 -14.51
N PRO A 458 -9.86 21.81 -15.09
CA PRO A 458 -11.31 21.75 -14.91
C PRO A 458 -11.78 21.75 -13.45
N VAL A 459 -10.99 21.20 -12.52
CA VAL A 459 -11.36 21.06 -11.10
C VAL A 459 -10.93 22.26 -10.25
N THR A 460 -9.75 22.83 -10.51
CA THR A 460 -9.15 23.89 -9.64
C THR A 460 -9.11 25.29 -10.28
N GLY A 461 -9.45 25.42 -11.57
CA GLY A 461 -9.33 26.65 -12.35
C GLY A 461 -7.91 26.97 -12.86
N ALA A 462 -6.87 26.42 -12.24
CA ALA A 462 -5.46 26.63 -12.57
C ALA A 462 -4.76 25.34 -13.05
N THR A 463 -3.54 25.40 -13.58
CA THR A 463 -2.77 24.17 -13.88
C THR A 463 -2.00 23.71 -12.64
N LEU A 464 -1.67 22.41 -12.56
CA LEU A 464 -0.82 21.87 -11.49
C LEU A 464 0.52 22.62 -11.40
N SER A 465 1.14 22.91 -12.55
CA SER A 465 2.35 23.72 -12.63
C SER A 465 2.15 25.18 -12.20
N GLY A 466 0.97 25.76 -12.42
CA GLY A 466 0.62 27.10 -11.94
C GLY A 466 0.46 27.16 -10.42
N ASN A 467 -0.18 26.15 -9.82
CA ASN A 467 -0.25 26.02 -8.36
C ASN A 467 1.15 25.83 -7.76
N ILE A 468 1.95 24.90 -8.30
CA ILE A 468 3.35 24.70 -7.88
C ILE A 468 4.15 26.00 -7.95
N LYS A 469 4.11 26.71 -9.10
CA LYS A 469 4.85 27.98 -9.31
C LYS A 469 4.35 29.14 -8.44
N SER A 470 3.14 29.08 -7.89
CA SER A 470 2.56 30.14 -7.05
C SER A 470 2.61 29.85 -5.55
N VAL A 471 2.97 28.63 -5.13
CA VAL A 471 3.03 28.20 -3.72
C VAL A 471 4.44 27.77 -3.31
N LEU A 472 5.19 27.10 -4.18
CA LEU A 472 6.52 26.55 -3.89
C LEU A 472 7.64 27.45 -4.44
N SER A 473 8.81 27.39 -3.80
CA SER A 473 10.02 28.13 -4.19
C SER A 473 11.27 27.23 -4.22
N GLY A 474 12.41 27.79 -4.66
CA GLY A 474 13.69 27.09 -4.70
C GLY A 474 13.71 25.80 -5.53
N ASP A 475 14.62 24.91 -5.17
CA ASP A 475 14.90 23.64 -5.84
C ASP A 475 13.81 22.59 -5.60
N TYR A 476 13.06 22.71 -4.49
CA TYR A 476 11.84 21.93 -4.26
C TYR A 476 10.77 22.23 -5.32
N LYS A 477 10.55 23.50 -5.66
CA LYS A 477 9.67 23.89 -6.78
C LYS A 477 10.20 23.37 -8.12
N ASP A 478 11.50 23.50 -8.38
CA ASP A 478 12.10 23.03 -9.65
C ASP A 478 12.06 21.50 -9.78
N PHE A 479 12.22 20.76 -8.67
CA PHE A 479 12.02 19.31 -8.61
C PHE A 479 10.56 18.91 -8.83
N ALA A 480 9.60 19.58 -8.17
CA ALA A 480 8.18 19.30 -8.35
C ALA A 480 7.73 19.55 -9.80
N LEU A 481 8.25 20.60 -10.44
CA LEU A 481 8.07 20.87 -11.86
C LEU A 481 8.74 19.84 -12.77
N ALA A 482 9.93 19.37 -12.39
CA ALA A 482 10.64 18.31 -13.11
C ALA A 482 9.86 16.99 -13.10
N LEU A 483 9.27 16.57 -11.96
CA LEU A 483 8.47 15.34 -11.87
C LEU A 483 7.25 15.37 -12.80
N ILE A 484 6.61 16.54 -12.99
CA ILE A 484 5.47 16.68 -13.91
C ILE A 484 5.88 16.99 -15.36
N GLY A 485 7.18 17.04 -15.67
CA GLY A 485 7.69 17.30 -17.02
C GLY A 485 7.59 18.75 -17.50
N GLU A 486 7.48 19.74 -16.60
CA GLU A 486 7.34 21.17 -16.94
C GLU A 486 8.54 21.99 -16.42
N LYS A 487 9.73 21.54 -16.84
CA LYS A 487 11.05 22.16 -16.59
C LYS A 487 11.19 23.51 -17.30
#